data_AF-A0A1H0UKD6-F1
#
_entry.id   AF-A0A1H0UKD6-F1
#
_cell.length_a   1.000
_cell.length_b   1.000
_cell.length_c   1.000
_cell.angle_alpha   90.00
_cell.angle_beta   90.00
_cell.angle_gamma   90.00
#
_symmetry.space_group_name_H-M   'P 1'
#
loop_
_entity.id
_entity.type
_entity.pdbx_description
1 polymer ?
#
loop_
_entity_poly.entity_id
_entity_poly.type
_entity_poly.pdbx_seq_one_letter_code
_entity_poly.pdbx_strand_id
1 'polypeptide(L)' 'MTFDYRLSRQHYRELDTVKKHIDQMGKAAYEATDNETFAALMDQALEMKMTSNQLLTSIQAMTNYRADQGKIIFDGIP' A
#
# COMPACT_ATOMS: atom_id res chain seq x y z
N MET A 1 -19.26 -3.96 16.31
CA MET A 1 -18.14 -4.35 15.42
C MET A 1 -16.87 -3.75 16.00
N THR A 2 -15.94 -4.59 16.44
CA THR A 2 -14.67 -4.19 17.06
C THR A 2 -13.67 -3.81 15.97
N PHE A 3 -13.01 -2.66 16.14
CA PHE A 3 -11.92 -2.23 15.28
C PHE A 3 -10.73 -3.19 15.43
N ASP A 4 -10.33 -3.86 14.35
CA ASP A 4 -9.20 -4.79 14.40
C ASP A 4 -7.89 -4.08 14.04
N TYR A 5 -7.17 -3.64 15.07
CA TYR A 5 -5.85 -3.02 14.93
C TYR A 5 -4.85 -3.92 14.20
N ARG A 6 -5.04 -5.24 14.23
CA ARG A 6 -4.20 -6.19 13.49
C ARG A 6 -4.40 -6.05 11.99
N LEU A 7 -5.64 -5.84 11.54
CA LEU A 7 -5.97 -5.68 10.12
C LEU A 7 -5.39 -4.38 9.56
N SER A 8 -5.49 -3.27 10.30
CA SER A 8 -4.87 -2.01 9.90
C SER A 8 -3.35 -2.14 9.81
N ARG A 9 -2.70 -2.76 10.80
CA ARG A 9 -1.25 -3.00 10.79
C ARG A 9 -0.83 -3.93 9.64
N GLN A 10 -1.66 -4.91 9.28
CA GLN A 10 -1.43 -5.79 8.15
C GLN A 10 -1.45 -5.01 6.82
N HIS A 11 -2.45 -4.16 6.59
CA HIS A 11 -2.53 -3.34 5.38
C HIS A 11 -1.34 -2.37 5.22
N TYR A 12 -0.82 -1.81 6.32
CA TYR A 12 0.41 -1.01 6.28
C TYR A 12 1.65 -1.84 5.90
N ARG A 13 1.75 -3.09 6.37
CA ARG A 13 2.85 -4.01 5.99
C ARG A 13 2.75 -4.43 4.53
N GLU A 14 1.54 -4.66 4.04
CA GLU A 14 1.28 -4.95 2.63
C GLU A 14 1.68 -3.77 1.75
N LEU A 15 1.33 -2.53 2.12
CA LEU A 15 1.78 -1.32 1.42
C LEU A 15 3.30 -1.16 1.39
N ASP A 16 3.99 -1.41 2.51
CA ASP A 16 5.47 -1.36 2.55
C ASP A 16 6.10 -2.42 1.63
N THR A 17 5.47 -3.59 1.53
CA THR A 17 5.91 -4.67 0.64
C THR A 17 5.73 -4.28 -0.82
N VAL A 18 4.57 -3.71 -1.20
CA VAL A 18 4.34 -3.22 -2.56
C VAL A 18 5.31 -2.09 -2.90
N LYS A 19 5.56 -1.16 -1.97
CA LYS A 19 6.55 -0.09 -2.17
C LYS A 19 7.95 -0.63 -2.47
N LYS A 20 8.43 -1.60 -1.69
CA LYS A 20 9.72 -2.26 -1.94
C LYS A 20 9.78 -2.93 -3.30
N HIS A 21 8.69 -3.55 -3.75
CA HIS A 21 8.63 -4.21 -5.04
C HIS A 21 8.66 -3.20 -6.20
N ILE A 22 7.96 -2.07 -6.07
CA ILE A 22 8.04 -0.95 -7.02
C ILE A 22 9.47 -0.40 -7.10
N ASP A 23 10.15 -0.22 -5.96
CA ASP A 23 11.54 0.28 -5.93
C ASP A 23 12.52 -0.69 -6.62
N GLN A 24 12.31 -2.00 -6.46
CA GLN A 24 13.09 -3.04 -7.15
C GLN A 24 12.85 -3.04 -8.66
N MET A 25 11.58 -2.92 -9.07
CA MET A 25 11.22 -2.84 -10.48
C MET A 25 11.70 -1.56 -11.14
N GLY A 26 11.72 -0.43 -10.41
CA GLY A 26 12.33 0.80 -10.89
C GLY A 26 13.80 0.61 -11.24
N LYS A 27 14.58 -0.10 -10.39
CA LYS A 27 15.96 -0.45 -10.69
C LYS A 27 16.09 -1.39 -11.89
N ALA A 28 15.25 -2.42 -11.96
CA ALA A 28 15.24 -3.36 -13.09
C ALA A 28 14.86 -2.66 -14.42
N ALA A 29 13.96 -1.68 -14.38
CA ALA A 29 13.57 -0.90 -15.55
C ALA A 29 14.70 0.03 -16.03
N TYR A 30 15.57 0.51 -15.15
CA TYR A 30 16.78 1.25 -15.53
C TYR A 30 17.83 0.36 -16.21
N GLU A 31 17.86 -0.93 -15.88
CA GLU A 31 18.80 -1.91 -16.45
C GLU A 31 18.23 -2.62 -17.70
N ALA A 32 16.91 -2.59 -17.90
CA ALA A 32 16.25 -3.18 -19.04
C ALA A 32 16.63 -2.45 -20.34
N THR A 33 17.36 -3.14 -21.22
CA THR A 33 17.80 -2.62 -22.52
C THR A 33 16.82 -2.91 -23.66
N ASP A 34 15.87 -3.81 -23.48
CA ASP A 34 14.87 -4.17 -24.47
C ASP A 34 13.46 -3.66 -24.11
N ASN A 35 12.72 -3.24 -25.13
CA ASN A 35 11.41 -2.62 -24.98
C ASN A 35 10.32 -3.58 -24.46
N GLU A 36 10.48 -4.88 -24.69
CA GLU A 36 9.51 -5.89 -24.26
C GLU A 36 9.58 -6.10 -22.75
N THR A 37 10.79 -6.21 -22.20
CA THR A 37 11.03 -6.27 -20.75
C THR A 37 10.61 -4.97 -20.06
N PHE A 38 10.84 -3.81 -20.68
CA PHE A 38 10.36 -2.53 -20.15
C PHE A 38 8.81 -2.45 -20.12
N ALA A 39 8.14 -2.90 -21.19
CA ALA A 39 6.67 -2.91 -21.25
C ALA A 39 6.07 -3.84 -20.18
N ALA A 40 6.64 -5.04 -20.01
CA ALA A 40 6.20 -5.98 -18.98
C ALA A 40 6.39 -5.41 -17.56
N LEU A 41 7.53 -4.76 -17.29
CA LEU A 41 7.77 -4.07 -16.01
C LEU A 41 6.78 -2.91 -15.78
N MET A 42 6.37 -2.21 -16.83
CA MET A 42 5.41 -1.10 -16.72
C MET A 42 3.98 -1.59 -16.47
N ASP A 43 3.55 -2.66 -17.13
CA ASP A 43 2.24 -3.28 -16.87
C ASP A 43 2.16 -3.81 -15.43
N GLN A 44 3.21 -4.47 -14.96
CA GLN A 44 3.29 -4.96 -13.59
C GLN A 44 3.35 -3.81 -12.56
N ALA A 45 3.97 -2.67 -12.91
CA ALA A 45 3.95 -1.46 -12.08
C ALA A 45 2.54 -0.83 -12.01
N LEU A 46 1.79 -0.82 -13.12
CA LEU A 46 0.41 -0.34 -13.16
C LEU A 46 -0.52 -1.17 -12.28
N GLU A 47 -0.40 -2.49 -12.32
CA GLU A 47 -1.17 -3.41 -11.49
C GLU A 47 -0.89 -3.18 -9.99
N MET A 48 0.38 -3.06 -9.62
CA MET A 48 0.77 -2.74 -8.24
C MET A 48 0.28 -1.36 -7.76
N LYS A 49 0.23 -0.37 -8.65
CA LYS A 49 -0.33 0.95 -8.34
C LYS A 49 -1.83 0.85 -8.05
N MET A 50 -2.58 0.05 -8.80
CA MET A 50 -4.00 -0.18 -8.53
C MET A 50 -4.21 -0.85 -7.17
N THR A 51 -3.43 -1.89 -6.86
CA THR A 51 -3.46 -2.57 -5.55
C THR A 51 -3.11 -1.61 -4.40
N SER A 52 -2.11 -0.76 -4.58
CA SER A 52 -1.74 0.27 -3.59
C SER A 52 -2.87 1.26 -3.34
N ASN A 53 -3.56 1.71 -4.39
CA ASN A 53 -4.70 2.61 -4.27
C ASN A 53 -5.87 1.97 -3.51
N GLN A 54 -6.13 0.68 -3.74
CA GLN A 54 -7.15 -0.06 -2.99
C GLN A 54 -6.79 -0.16 -1.50
N LEU A 55 -5.53 -0.48 -1.18
CA LEU A 55 -5.04 -0.54 0.20
C LEU A 55 -5.12 0.83 0.90
N LEU A 56 -4.72 1.91 0.23
CA LEU A 56 -4.83 3.28 0.77
C LEU A 56 -6.29 3.68 1.02
N THR A 57 -7.19 3.33 0.10
CA THR A 57 -8.63 3.60 0.25
C THR A 57 -9.21 2.83 1.44
N SER A 58 -8.81 1.57 1.63
CA SER A 58 -9.18 0.75 2.81
C SER A 58 -8.69 1.41 4.12
N ILE A 59 -7.44 1.88 4.13
CA ILE A 59 -6.87 2.57 5.30
C ILE A 59 -7.61 3.88 5.60
N GLN A 60 -7.95 4.66 4.58
CA GLN A 60 -8.76 5.88 4.75
C GLN A 60 -10.16 5.56 5.25
N ALA A 61 -10.83 4.53 4.72
CA ALA A 61 -12.14 4.10 5.20
C ALA A 61 -12.10 3.67 6.68
N MET A 62 -11.08 2.90 7.08
CA MET A 62 -10.86 2.53 8.49
C MET A 62 -10.59 3.75 9.38
N THR A 63 -9.88 4.75 8.86
CA THR A 63 -9.55 5.99 9.59
C THR A 63 -10.77 6.89 9.74
N ASN A 64 -11.56 7.05 8.69
CA ASN A 64 -12.82 7.81 8.71
C ASN A 64 -13.85 7.15 9.64
N TYR A 65 -13.93 5.82 9.64
CA TYR A 65 -14.76 5.08 10.60
C TYR A 65 -14.36 5.37 12.07
N ARG A 66 -13.07 5.54 12.37
CA ARG A 66 -12.61 5.96 13.71
C ARG A 66 -13.02 7.40 14.04
N ALA A 67 -12.94 8.30 13.06
CA ALA A 67 -13.35 9.70 13.23
C ALA A 67 -14.85 9.83 13.49
N ASP A 68 -15.69 9.11 12.73
CA ASP A 68 -17.15 9.08 12.89
C ASP A 68 -17.61 8.48 14.23
N GLN A 69 -16.83 7.56 14.81
CA GLN A 69 -17.14 6.98 16.13
C GLN A 69 -16.61 7.80 17.33
N GLY A 70 -16.03 8.98 17.10
CA GLY A 70 -15.54 9.86 18.18
C GLY A 70 -14.40 9.29 19.02
N LYS A 71 -13.78 8.17 18.60
CA LYS A 71 -12.66 7.53 19.30
C LYS A 71 -11.36 7.74 18.54
N ILE A 72 -10.88 8.99 18.51
CA ILE A 72 -9.44 9.22 18.41
C ILE A 72 -8.91 9.13 19.85
N ILE A 73 -8.74 7.92 20.35
CA ILE A 73 -7.91 7.68 21.53
C ILE A 73 -6.48 7.58 21.00
N PHE A 74 -5.71 8.65 21.13
CA PHE A 74 -4.25 8.56 21.20
C PHE A 74 -3.91 7.90 22.53
N ASP A 75 -4.11 6.58 22.62
CA ASP A 75 -3.68 5.84 23.79
C ASP A 75 -2.17 5.73 23.69
N GLY A 76 -1.52 6.41 24.64
CA GLY A 76 -0.08 6.55 24.83
C GLY A 76 0.78 5.61 23.98
N ILE A 77 1.47 6.22 23.02
CA ILE A 77 2.86 5.90 22.76
C ILE A 77 3.60 6.14 24.09
N PRO A 78 4.25 5.14 24.71
CA PRO A 78 5.57 5.40 25.26
C PRO A 78 6.55 5.65 24.12
#